data_AF-A0A2D7XQV3-F1
#
_entry.id   AF-A0A2D7XQV3-F1
#
_cell.length_a   1.000
_cell.length_b   1.000
_cell.length_c   1.000
_cell.angle_alpha   90.00
_cell.angle_beta   90.00
_cell.angle_gamma   90.00
#
_symmetry.space_group_name_H-M   'P 1'
#
loop_
_entity.id
_entity.type
_entity.pdbx_description
1 polymer ?
#
loop_
_entity_poly.entity_id
_entity_poly.type
_entity_poly.pdbx_seq_one_letter_code
_entity_poly.pdbx_strand_id
1 'polypeptide(L)'
;MSKRKQHSPEFKAKVALAESRATLNGINATLPLVRRQFEAQSALAVDGFAPRQRVTELRDRLTTMRAQIAAETESIRRSRAEASMIDADIAASRENFRATAAGELSEAESIIATRTEILEKAEARADLQTLTAPVDGIINAINVTTIGEVAEPGEPVITLVPAGRELFVEAFILNRDVGFVAVGDDVRVKLEAFPFMRYGHLDGIVEHVSPDAIVDQNRGLVYAARRSRGAILRQT
;
A
#
# COMPACT_ATOMS: atom_id res chain seq x y z
N MET A 1 -38.38 3.39 -7.01
CA MET A 1 -37.50 2.37 -7.65
C MET A 1 -38.22 1.22 -8.39
N SER A 2 -39.55 1.23 -8.56
CA SER A 2 -40.28 0.04 -9.06
C SER A 2 -40.36 -0.14 -10.59
N LYS A 3 -40.14 0.91 -11.40
CA LYS A 3 -40.39 0.85 -12.86
C LYS A 3 -39.25 0.25 -13.70
N ARG A 4 -38.00 0.24 -13.22
CA ARG A 4 -36.85 -0.32 -14.00
C ARG A 4 -36.83 -1.85 -14.07
N LYS A 5 -37.43 -2.55 -13.11
CA LYS A 5 -37.46 -4.03 -13.10
C LYS A 5 -38.47 -4.63 -14.09
N GLN A 6 -39.52 -3.90 -14.47
CA GLN A 6 -40.58 -4.39 -15.36
C GLN A 6 -40.21 -4.40 -16.85
N HIS A 7 -39.06 -3.82 -17.22
CA HIS A 7 -38.63 -3.72 -18.62
C HIS A 7 -37.31 -4.43 -18.91
N SER A 8 -36.74 -5.20 -17.97
CA SER A 8 -35.56 -5.98 -18.29
C SER A 8 -35.89 -7.06 -19.34
N PRO A 9 -34.99 -7.34 -20.28
CA PRO A 9 -35.18 -8.40 -21.27
C PRO A 9 -35.43 -9.76 -20.60
N GLU A 10 -34.77 -10.03 -19.47
CA GLU A 10 -35.00 -11.21 -18.62
C GLU A 10 -36.45 -11.30 -18.11
N PHE A 11 -37.01 -10.18 -17.62
CA PHE A 11 -38.39 -10.15 -17.14
C PHE A 11 -39.39 -10.40 -18.27
N LYS A 12 -39.16 -9.81 -19.45
CA LYS A 12 -40.00 -10.05 -20.64
C LYS A 12 -39.97 -11.52 -21.08
N ALA A 13 -38.79 -12.14 -21.12
CA ALA A 13 -38.63 -13.55 -21.47
C ALA A 13 -39.34 -14.48 -20.46
N LYS A 14 -39.25 -14.17 -19.17
CA LYS A 14 -39.94 -14.92 -18.09
C LYS A 14 -41.46 -14.77 -18.14
N VAL A 15 -41.98 -13.58 -18.45
CA VAL A 15 -43.42 -13.33 -18.62
C VAL A 15 -43.94 -14.08 -19.84
N ALA A 16 -43.28 -13.98 -21.00
CA ALA A 16 -43.66 -14.71 -22.21
C ALA A 16 -43.69 -16.23 -21.98
N LEU A 17 -42.70 -16.77 -21.26
CA LEU A 17 -42.67 -18.19 -20.87
C LEU A 17 -43.87 -18.57 -19.97
N ALA A 18 -44.27 -17.70 -19.04
CA ALA A 18 -45.40 -17.94 -18.16
C ALA A 18 -46.73 -17.93 -18.94
N GLU A 19 -46.87 -17.02 -19.91
CA GLU A 19 -48.03 -16.92 -20.80
C GLU A 19 -48.18 -18.19 -21.66
N SER A 20 -47.14 -18.59 -22.40
CA SER A 20 -47.17 -19.82 -23.23
C SER A 20 -47.41 -21.09 -22.41
N ARG A 21 -46.97 -21.12 -21.14
CA ARG A 21 -47.29 -22.22 -20.22
C ARG A 21 -48.75 -22.23 -19.81
N ALA A 22 -49.33 -21.06 -19.54
CA ALA A 22 -50.73 -20.94 -19.16
C ALA A 22 -51.66 -21.36 -20.32
N THR A 23 -51.36 -20.95 -21.56
CA THR A 23 -52.12 -21.36 -22.75
C THR A 23 -52.01 -22.88 -22.96
N LEU A 24 -50.80 -23.45 -22.89
CA LEU A 24 -50.58 -24.89 -23.01
C LEU A 24 -51.35 -25.70 -21.95
N ASN A 25 -51.36 -25.23 -20.71
CA ASN A 25 -52.12 -25.85 -19.63
C ASN A 25 -53.63 -25.82 -19.90
N GLY A 26 -54.16 -24.71 -20.42
CA GLY A 26 -55.57 -24.60 -20.78
C GLY A 26 -55.97 -25.55 -21.92
N ILE A 27 -55.11 -25.70 -22.94
CA ILE A 27 -55.35 -26.65 -24.03
C ILE A 27 -55.29 -28.10 -23.51
N ASN A 28 -54.30 -28.43 -22.68
CA ASN A 28 -54.16 -29.77 -22.09
C ASN A 28 -55.32 -30.14 -21.15
N ALA A 29 -55.92 -29.17 -20.47
CA ALA A 29 -57.09 -29.41 -19.62
C ALA A 29 -58.35 -29.75 -20.43
N THR A 30 -58.50 -29.18 -21.63
CA THR A 30 -59.70 -29.34 -22.47
C THR A 30 -59.58 -30.46 -23.50
N LEU A 31 -58.36 -30.79 -23.94
CA LEU A 31 -58.05 -31.88 -24.86
C LEU A 31 -58.70 -33.24 -24.49
N PRO A 32 -58.63 -33.74 -23.23
CA PRO A 32 -59.23 -35.03 -22.90
C PRO A 32 -60.75 -35.05 -23.06
N LEU A 33 -61.43 -33.92 -22.84
CA LEU A 33 -62.89 -33.82 -23.03
C LEU A 33 -63.26 -33.94 -24.50
N VAL A 34 -62.58 -33.20 -25.37
CA VAL A 34 -62.80 -33.25 -26.82
C VAL A 34 -62.43 -34.63 -27.37
N ARG A 35 -61.36 -35.24 -26.84
CA ARG A 35 -60.95 -36.61 -27.21
C ARG A 35 -62.01 -37.64 -26.86
N ARG A 36 -62.56 -37.61 -25.64
CA ARG A 36 -63.65 -38.51 -25.24
C ARG A 36 -64.90 -38.31 -26.10
N GLN A 37 -65.25 -37.06 -26.44
CA GLN A 37 -66.37 -36.77 -27.35
C GLN A 37 -66.13 -37.36 -28.74
N PHE A 38 -64.92 -37.22 -29.28
CA PHE A 38 -64.55 -37.81 -30.56
C PHE A 38 -64.63 -39.34 -30.52
N GLU A 39 -64.09 -39.98 -29.48
CA GLU A 39 -64.11 -41.45 -29.32
C GLU A 39 -65.55 -41.98 -29.23
N ALA A 40 -66.42 -41.33 -28.43
CA ALA A 40 -67.83 -41.71 -28.30
C ALA A 40 -68.62 -41.53 -29.61
N GLN A 41 -68.45 -40.39 -30.30
CA GLN A 41 -69.13 -40.14 -31.57
C GLN A 41 -68.61 -41.03 -32.70
N SER A 42 -67.32 -41.36 -32.68
CA SER A 42 -66.73 -42.28 -33.67
C SER A 42 -67.29 -43.70 -33.50
N ALA A 43 -67.46 -44.18 -32.27
CA ALA A 43 -68.08 -45.47 -32.00
C ALA A 43 -69.52 -45.51 -32.51
N LEU A 44 -70.34 -44.50 -32.19
CA LEU A 44 -71.73 -44.40 -32.67
C LEU A 44 -71.83 -44.29 -34.21
N ALA A 45 -70.85 -43.66 -34.86
CA ALA A 45 -70.84 -43.51 -36.32
C ALA A 45 -70.50 -44.82 -37.05
N VAL A 46 -69.72 -45.72 -36.42
CA VAL A 46 -69.44 -47.07 -36.96
C VAL A 46 -70.73 -47.89 -37.05
N ASP A 47 -71.57 -47.79 -36.02
CA ASP A 47 -72.86 -48.48 -35.93
C ASP A 47 -73.98 -47.77 -36.73
N GLY A 48 -73.68 -46.65 -37.40
CA GLY A 48 -74.63 -45.86 -38.20
C GLY A 48 -75.54 -44.92 -37.40
N PHE A 49 -75.34 -44.82 -36.08
CA PHE A 49 -76.16 -44.00 -35.18
C PHE A 49 -75.69 -42.54 -35.02
N ALA A 50 -74.58 -42.14 -35.65
CA ALA A 50 -74.09 -40.77 -35.61
C ALA A 50 -73.71 -40.22 -37.01
N PRO A 51 -73.92 -38.91 -37.28
CA PRO A 51 -73.51 -38.28 -38.53
C PRO A 51 -71.99 -38.27 -38.71
N ARG A 52 -71.50 -38.73 -39.86
CA ARG A 52 -70.06 -38.68 -40.22
C ARG A 52 -69.47 -37.27 -40.15
N GLN A 53 -70.26 -36.25 -40.50
CA GLN A 53 -69.87 -34.84 -40.41
C GLN A 53 -69.41 -34.47 -38.99
N ARG A 54 -70.10 -34.97 -37.96
CA ARG A 54 -69.77 -34.67 -36.57
C ARG A 54 -68.43 -35.26 -36.13
N VAL A 55 -68.12 -36.47 -36.61
CA VAL A 55 -66.83 -37.14 -36.37
C VAL A 55 -65.69 -36.36 -37.04
N THR A 56 -65.90 -35.90 -38.28
CA THR A 56 -64.91 -35.09 -39.01
C THR A 56 -64.64 -33.77 -38.28
N GLU A 57 -65.68 -33.03 -37.85
CA GLU A 57 -65.52 -31.79 -37.08
C GLU A 57 -64.69 -31.99 -35.79
N LEU A 58 -64.96 -33.07 -35.05
CA LEU A 58 -64.23 -33.39 -33.82
C LEU A 58 -62.78 -33.82 -34.11
N ARG A 59 -62.54 -34.53 -35.22
CA ARG A 59 -61.19 -34.87 -35.69
C ARG A 59 -60.39 -33.63 -36.06
N ASP A 60 -61.01 -32.71 -36.79
CA ASP A 60 -60.37 -31.45 -37.18
C ASP A 60 -60.03 -30.63 -35.93
N ARG A 61 -60.97 -30.52 -34.98
CA ARG A 61 -60.73 -29.86 -33.70
C ARG A 61 -59.57 -30.48 -32.91
N LEU A 62 -59.48 -31.80 -32.82
CA LEU A 62 -58.35 -32.49 -32.19
C LEU A 62 -57.03 -32.21 -32.90
N THR A 63 -57.04 -32.17 -34.23
CA THR A 63 -55.86 -31.87 -35.05
C THR A 63 -55.39 -30.44 -34.82
N THR A 64 -56.30 -29.47 -34.78
CA THR A 64 -55.99 -28.07 -34.44
C THR A 64 -55.43 -27.94 -33.03
N MET A 65 -56.03 -28.60 -32.02
CA MET A 65 -55.53 -28.55 -30.64
C MET A 65 -54.13 -29.17 -30.52
N ARG A 66 -53.84 -30.27 -31.23
CA ARG A 66 -52.50 -30.85 -31.28
C ARG A 66 -51.47 -29.93 -31.94
N ALA A 67 -51.85 -29.27 -33.04
CA ALA A 67 -50.99 -28.28 -33.69
C ALA A 67 -50.72 -27.08 -32.76
N GLN A 68 -51.72 -26.61 -32.01
CA GLN A 68 -51.55 -25.57 -31.01
C GLN A 68 -50.60 -26.00 -29.87
N ILE A 69 -50.74 -27.23 -29.36
CA ILE A 69 -49.80 -27.78 -28.35
C ILE A 69 -48.37 -27.79 -28.89
N ALA A 70 -48.16 -28.23 -30.13
CA ALA A 70 -46.84 -28.25 -30.75
C ALA A 70 -46.25 -26.84 -30.88
N ALA A 71 -47.05 -25.87 -31.34
CA ALA A 71 -46.64 -24.48 -31.45
C ALA A 71 -46.28 -23.85 -30.09
N GLU A 72 -47.09 -24.08 -29.06
CA GLU A 72 -46.82 -23.55 -27.71
C GLU A 72 -45.63 -24.22 -27.04
N THR A 73 -45.42 -25.52 -27.28
CA THR A 73 -44.24 -26.23 -26.77
C THR A 73 -42.96 -25.67 -27.37
N GLU A 74 -42.97 -25.36 -28.67
CA GLU A 74 -41.83 -24.73 -29.35
C GLU A 74 -41.61 -23.29 -28.88
N SER A 75 -42.70 -22.53 -28.66
CA SER A 75 -42.65 -21.19 -28.05
C SER A 75 -41.97 -21.23 -26.68
N ILE A 76 -42.39 -22.16 -25.80
CA ILE A 76 -41.77 -22.39 -24.49
C ILE A 76 -40.28 -22.74 -24.62
N ARG A 77 -39.91 -23.60 -25.56
CA ARG A 77 -38.51 -23.99 -25.80
C ARG A 77 -37.66 -22.78 -26.17
N ARG A 78 -38.16 -21.93 -27.07
CA ARG A 78 -37.48 -20.71 -27.51
C ARG A 78 -37.30 -19.72 -26.36
N SER A 79 -38.36 -19.41 -25.61
CA SER A 79 -38.28 -18.48 -24.48
C SER A 79 -37.35 -18.97 -23.36
N ARG A 80 -37.25 -20.29 -23.14
CA ARG A 80 -36.26 -20.84 -22.19
C ARG A 80 -34.83 -20.67 -22.68
N ALA A 81 -34.56 -20.93 -23.96
CA ALA A 81 -33.23 -20.76 -24.52
C ALA A 81 -32.79 -19.29 -24.43
N GLU A 82 -33.69 -18.36 -24.76
CA GLU A 82 -33.45 -16.92 -24.64
C GLU A 82 -33.18 -16.51 -23.19
N ALA A 83 -33.99 -16.95 -22.22
CA ALA A 83 -33.74 -16.67 -20.81
C ALA A 83 -32.38 -17.22 -20.34
N SER A 84 -32.01 -18.43 -20.76
CA SER A 84 -30.72 -19.04 -20.41
C SER A 84 -29.53 -18.27 -21.01
N MET A 85 -29.67 -17.74 -22.22
CA MET A 85 -28.63 -16.89 -22.83
C MET A 85 -28.47 -15.59 -22.06
N ILE A 86 -29.58 -14.93 -21.70
CA ILE A 86 -29.54 -13.69 -20.90
C ILE A 86 -28.88 -13.95 -19.54
N ASP A 87 -29.20 -15.06 -18.88
CA ASP A 87 -28.58 -15.42 -17.59
C ASP A 87 -27.06 -15.65 -17.75
N ALA A 88 -26.63 -16.29 -18.84
CA ALA A 88 -25.20 -16.48 -19.15
C ALA A 88 -24.49 -15.14 -19.44
N ASP A 89 -25.11 -14.24 -20.18
CA ASP A 89 -24.58 -12.90 -20.47
C ASP A 89 -24.43 -12.06 -19.19
N ILE A 90 -25.41 -12.13 -18.29
CA ILE A 90 -25.34 -11.48 -16.98
C ILE A 90 -24.18 -12.03 -16.15
N ALA A 91 -23.98 -13.35 -16.14
CA ALA A 91 -22.87 -13.97 -15.43
C ALA A 91 -21.52 -13.54 -16.02
N ALA A 92 -21.37 -13.59 -17.35
CA ALA A 92 -20.15 -13.16 -18.03
C ALA A 92 -19.84 -11.68 -17.80
N SER A 93 -20.86 -10.81 -17.86
CA SER A 93 -20.71 -9.38 -17.59
C SER A 93 -20.25 -9.10 -16.16
N ARG A 94 -20.77 -9.85 -15.18
CA ARG A 94 -20.35 -9.73 -13.77
C ARG A 94 -18.90 -10.16 -13.56
N GLU A 95 -18.49 -11.27 -14.18
CA GLU A 95 -17.12 -11.75 -14.07
C GLU A 95 -16.14 -10.80 -14.75
N ASN A 96 -16.48 -10.28 -15.92
CA ASN A 96 -15.67 -9.25 -16.59
C ASN A 96 -15.55 -7.99 -15.73
N PHE A 97 -16.66 -7.51 -15.15
CA PHE A 97 -16.62 -6.35 -14.25
C PHE A 97 -15.73 -6.59 -13.03
N ARG A 98 -15.81 -7.78 -12.42
CA ARG A 98 -14.95 -8.16 -11.29
C ARG A 98 -13.48 -8.18 -11.68
N ALA A 99 -13.16 -8.78 -12.83
CA ALA A 99 -11.79 -8.85 -13.33
C ALA A 99 -11.22 -7.45 -13.61
N THR A 100 -11.98 -6.58 -14.28
CA THR A 100 -11.58 -5.20 -14.54
C THR A 100 -11.37 -4.43 -13.23
N ALA A 101 -12.35 -4.48 -12.31
CA ALA A 101 -12.25 -3.77 -11.03
C ALA A 101 -11.06 -4.27 -10.18
N ALA A 102 -10.77 -5.57 -10.19
CA ALA A 102 -9.60 -6.13 -9.51
C ALA A 102 -8.28 -5.66 -10.15
N GLY A 103 -8.24 -5.57 -11.49
CA GLY A 103 -7.09 -5.02 -12.21
C GLY A 103 -6.85 -3.54 -11.88
N GLU A 104 -7.90 -2.73 -11.93
CA GLU A 104 -7.83 -1.30 -11.56
C GLU A 104 -7.39 -1.09 -10.10
N LEU A 105 -7.90 -1.92 -9.18
CA LEU A 105 -7.48 -1.87 -7.78
C LEU A 105 -5.98 -2.20 -7.63
N SER A 106 -5.52 -3.28 -8.27
CA SER A 106 -4.11 -3.68 -8.21
C SER A 106 -3.17 -2.62 -8.80
N GLU A 107 -3.58 -1.98 -9.89
CA GLU A 107 -2.82 -0.87 -10.49
C GLU A 107 -2.77 0.33 -9.53
N ALA A 108 -3.90 0.72 -8.95
CA ALA A 108 -3.98 1.80 -7.99
C ALA A 108 -3.10 1.54 -6.75
N GLU A 109 -3.11 0.31 -6.21
CA GLU A 109 -2.26 -0.09 -5.08
C GLU A 109 -0.77 -0.01 -5.44
N SER A 110 -0.38 -0.43 -6.65
CA SER A 110 1.00 -0.33 -7.13
C SER A 110 1.46 1.13 -7.26
N ILE A 111 0.58 2.01 -7.77
CA ILE A 111 0.84 3.44 -7.86
C ILE A 111 0.98 4.06 -6.46
N ILE A 112 0.12 3.68 -5.52
CA ILE A 112 0.21 4.13 -4.12
C ILE A 112 1.55 3.71 -3.53
N ALA A 113 1.93 2.44 -3.61
CA ALA A 113 3.19 1.94 -3.07
C ALA A 113 4.40 2.69 -3.64
N THR A 114 4.43 2.88 -4.96
CA THR A 114 5.51 3.63 -5.64
C THR A 114 5.55 5.10 -5.19
N ARG A 115 4.39 5.76 -5.08
CA ARG A 115 4.32 7.16 -4.65
C ARG A 115 4.68 7.34 -3.19
N THR A 116 4.33 6.40 -2.32
CA THR A 116 4.72 6.41 -0.91
C THR A 116 6.24 6.33 -0.77
N GLU A 117 6.90 5.43 -1.51
CA GLU A 117 8.36 5.34 -1.48
C GLU A 117 9.03 6.64 -1.99
N ILE A 118 8.47 7.26 -3.03
CA ILE A 118 8.95 8.57 -3.53
C ILE A 118 8.76 9.65 -2.47
N LEU A 119 7.62 9.66 -1.77
CA LEU A 119 7.32 10.62 -0.72
C LEU A 119 8.29 10.46 0.46
N GLU A 120 8.49 9.25 0.97
CA GLU A 120 9.44 8.99 2.06
C GLU A 120 10.86 9.43 1.70
N LYS A 121 11.31 9.16 0.47
CA LYS A 121 12.62 9.64 -0.02
C LYS A 121 12.68 11.17 -0.14
N ALA A 122 11.58 11.81 -0.52
CA ALA A 122 11.52 13.27 -0.63
C ALA A 122 11.51 13.93 0.76
N GLU A 123 10.76 13.37 1.72
CA GLU A 123 10.73 13.81 3.11
C GLU A 123 12.09 13.64 3.77
N ALA A 124 12.73 12.47 3.64
CA ALA A 124 14.09 12.25 4.16
C ALA A 124 15.11 13.23 3.56
N ARG A 125 14.97 13.60 2.29
CA ARG A 125 15.83 14.63 1.67
C ARG A 125 15.52 16.04 2.18
N ALA A 126 14.25 16.36 2.45
CA ALA A 126 13.84 17.64 3.00
C ALA A 126 14.35 17.80 4.45
N ASP A 127 14.31 16.73 5.26
CA ASP A 127 14.86 16.73 6.62
C ASP A 127 16.37 17.03 6.63
N LEU A 128 17.11 16.50 5.65
CA LEU A 128 18.54 16.77 5.47
C LEU A 128 18.85 18.22 5.03
N GLN A 129 17.86 19.01 4.61
CA GLN A 129 18.07 20.44 4.32
C GLN A 129 18.19 21.28 5.60
N THR A 130 17.76 20.74 6.74
CA THR A 130 17.91 21.40 8.04
C THR A 130 19.04 20.76 8.83
N LEU A 131 20.16 21.47 8.96
CA LEU A 131 21.28 21.02 9.78
C LEU A 131 21.00 21.30 11.26
N THR A 132 20.98 20.25 12.08
CA THR A 132 20.84 20.34 13.54
C THR A 132 22.12 19.87 14.22
N ALA A 133 22.39 20.39 15.43
CA ALA A 133 23.55 19.97 16.20
C ALA A 133 23.33 18.54 16.75
N PRO A 134 24.22 17.57 16.49
CA PRO A 134 24.04 16.19 16.97
C PRO A 134 24.33 16.04 18.47
N VAL A 135 25.07 16.98 19.06
CA VAL A 135 25.44 17.02 20.48
C VAL A 135 25.50 18.45 20.97
N ASP A 136 25.30 18.63 22.27
CA ASP A 136 25.52 19.92 22.92
C ASP A 136 27.00 20.31 22.80
N GLY A 137 27.25 21.58 22.45
CA GLY A 137 28.60 22.05 22.19
C GLY A 137 28.68 23.52 21.86
N ILE A 138 29.89 23.98 21.61
CA ILE A 138 30.20 25.36 21.23
C ILE A 138 30.62 25.37 19.77
N ILE A 139 30.07 26.31 18.99
CA ILE A 139 30.47 26.53 17.60
C ILE A 139 31.86 27.16 17.59
N ASN A 140 32.82 26.49 16.95
CA ASN A 140 34.20 26.97 16.80
C ASN A 140 34.39 27.79 15.52
N ALA A 141 33.80 27.34 14.41
CA ALA A 141 33.89 28.00 13.12
C ALA A 141 32.62 27.82 12.30
N ILE A 142 32.28 28.85 11.53
CA ILE A 142 31.21 28.85 10.52
C ILE A 142 31.89 29.14 9.19
N ASN A 143 31.79 28.20 8.24
CA ASN A 143 32.51 28.28 6.97
C ASN A 143 31.62 28.84 5.85
N VAL A 144 30.31 28.65 5.93
CA VAL A 144 29.33 29.22 5.00
C VAL A 144 28.61 30.37 5.69
N THR A 145 28.74 31.58 5.16
CA THR A 145 28.31 32.80 5.86
C THR A 145 27.27 33.62 5.09
N THR A 146 27.05 33.34 3.80
CA THR A 146 26.16 34.15 2.96
C THR A 146 24.84 33.44 2.62
N ILE A 147 23.74 34.20 2.64
CA ILE A 147 22.41 33.70 2.30
C ILE A 147 22.35 33.48 0.78
N GLY A 148 22.07 32.24 0.35
CA GLY A 148 22.01 31.86 -1.06
C GLY A 148 23.30 31.24 -1.63
N GLU A 149 24.32 31.08 -0.79
CA GLU A 149 25.52 30.32 -1.11
C GLU A 149 25.19 28.83 -1.24
N VAL A 150 25.72 28.18 -2.28
CA VAL A 150 25.52 26.74 -2.52
C VAL A 150 26.73 26.00 -1.96
N ALA A 151 26.51 25.18 -0.93
CA ALA A 151 27.54 24.32 -0.36
C ALA A 151 27.65 23.00 -1.14
N GLU A 152 28.87 22.53 -1.37
CA GLU A 152 29.10 21.25 -2.04
C GLU A 152 28.96 20.05 -1.08
N PRO A 153 28.59 18.85 -1.58
CA PRO A 153 28.55 17.66 -0.74
C PRO A 153 29.91 17.36 -0.09
N GLY A 154 29.93 17.27 1.24
CA GLY A 154 31.14 17.02 2.02
C GLY A 154 31.92 18.28 2.40
N GLU A 155 31.49 19.46 1.96
CA GLU A 155 32.04 20.72 2.43
C GLU A 155 31.62 20.97 3.89
N PRO A 156 32.57 21.20 4.80
CA PRO A 156 32.25 21.45 6.20
C PRO A 156 31.60 22.82 6.35
N VAL A 157 30.34 22.87 6.78
CA VAL A 157 29.57 24.11 6.99
C VAL A 157 29.84 24.74 8.36
N ILE A 158 29.82 23.93 9.43
CA ILE A 158 30.02 24.37 10.82
C ILE A 158 30.93 23.37 11.54
N THR A 159 31.86 23.88 12.34
CA THR A 159 32.67 23.06 13.26
C THR A 159 32.15 23.21 14.68
N LEU A 160 31.67 22.11 15.28
CA LEU A 160 31.15 22.07 16.64
C LEU A 160 32.08 21.30 17.58
N VAL A 161 32.40 21.91 18.73
CA VAL A 161 33.18 21.30 19.81
C VAL A 161 32.23 20.85 20.91
N PRO A 162 32.10 19.53 21.19
CA PRO A 162 31.16 19.03 22.19
C PRO A 162 31.46 19.56 23.59
N ALA A 163 30.41 19.92 24.32
CA ALA A 163 30.49 20.31 25.72
C ALA A 163 30.63 19.06 26.61
N GLY A 164 31.33 19.19 27.74
CA GLY A 164 31.40 18.12 28.75
C GLY A 164 32.44 17.02 28.50
N ARG A 165 33.35 17.17 27.53
CA ARG A 165 34.53 16.28 27.45
C ARG A 165 35.60 16.71 28.46
N GLU A 166 36.28 15.72 29.03
CA GLU A 166 37.46 15.95 29.85
C GLU A 166 38.50 16.69 29.02
N LEU A 167 38.92 17.85 29.53
CA LEU A 167 39.96 18.64 28.90
C LEU A 167 41.30 17.97 29.17
N PHE A 168 42.04 17.69 28.09
CA PHE A 168 43.39 17.20 28.19
C PHE A 168 44.40 18.27 27.81
N VAL A 169 45.48 18.34 28.56
CA VAL A 169 46.65 19.16 28.20
C VAL A 169 47.69 18.21 27.66
N GLU A 170 48.12 18.46 26.42
CA GLU A 170 49.28 17.81 25.83
C GLU A 170 50.50 18.71 26.04
N ALA A 171 51.52 18.20 26.72
CA ALA A 171 52.75 18.91 26.99
C ALA A 171 53.93 18.15 26.38
N PHE A 172 54.85 18.90 25.77
CA PHE A 172 56.07 18.36 25.20
C PHE A 172 57.22 18.48 26.19
N ILE A 173 57.77 17.34 26.63
CA ILE A 173 58.88 17.25 27.57
C ILE A 173 60.16 16.96 26.79
N LEU A 174 61.26 17.65 27.11
CA LEU A 174 62.55 17.42 26.47
C LEU A 174 63.11 16.06 26.87
N ASN A 175 63.81 15.37 25.96
CA ASN A 175 64.40 14.05 26.22
C ASN A 175 65.29 13.98 27.47
N ARG A 176 66.02 15.05 27.79
CA ARG A 176 66.85 15.11 29.01
C ARG A 176 66.03 15.09 30.32
N ASP A 177 64.77 15.49 30.26
CA ASP A 177 63.90 15.70 31.42
C ASP A 177 62.86 14.58 31.57
N VAL A 178 62.64 13.74 30.54
CA VAL A 178 61.65 12.65 30.58
C VAL A 178 61.95 11.59 31.64
N GLY A 179 63.23 11.37 31.96
CA GLY A 179 63.63 10.42 33.01
C GLY A 179 63.17 10.80 34.43
N PHE A 180 62.66 12.02 34.62
CA PHE A 180 62.16 12.54 35.89
C PHE A 180 60.63 12.70 35.92
N VAL A 181 59.91 12.29 34.87
CA VAL A 181 58.46 12.41 34.79
C VAL A 181 57.84 11.02 34.69
N ALA A 182 56.98 10.68 35.63
CA ALA A 182 56.28 9.42 35.69
C ALA A 182 54.76 9.60 35.58
N VAL A 183 54.09 8.55 35.08
CA VAL A 183 52.62 8.46 35.15
C VAL A 183 52.19 8.45 36.61
N GLY A 184 51.26 9.33 36.98
CA GLY A 184 50.82 9.53 38.36
C GLY A 184 51.39 10.78 39.05
N ASP A 185 52.35 11.47 38.45
CA ASP A 185 52.94 12.67 39.05
C ASP A 185 51.95 13.86 39.06
N ASP A 186 51.92 14.58 40.18
CA ASP A 186 51.16 15.82 40.32
C ASP A 186 51.81 16.96 39.50
N VAL A 187 51.01 17.57 38.64
CA VAL A 187 51.44 18.66 37.75
C VAL A 187 50.53 19.88 37.87
N ARG A 188 51.15 21.06 37.81
CA ARG A 188 50.44 22.34 37.84
C ARG A 188 50.58 23.04 36.50
N VAL A 189 49.48 23.25 35.81
CA VAL A 189 49.43 23.92 34.51
C VAL A 189 49.06 25.39 34.69
N LYS A 190 49.89 26.28 34.16
CA LYS A 190 49.62 27.73 34.08
C LYS A 190 49.27 28.07 32.65
N LEU A 191 48.07 28.60 32.42
CA LEU A 191 47.61 29.02 31.10
C LEU A 191 48.05 30.45 30.83
N GLU A 192 48.72 30.69 29.71
CA GLU A 192 49.18 32.04 29.35
C GLU A 192 48.00 32.99 29.07
N ALA A 193 46.92 32.48 28.47
CA ALA A 193 45.70 33.22 28.20
C ALA A 193 44.98 33.72 29.47
N PHE A 194 45.30 33.19 30.66
CA PHE A 194 44.67 33.55 31.93
C PHE A 194 45.75 33.81 33.01
N PRO A 195 46.01 35.09 33.40
CA PRO A 195 47.04 35.41 34.37
C PRO A 195 46.87 34.64 35.69
N PHE A 196 47.83 33.76 36.00
CA PHE A 196 47.75 32.83 37.14
C PHE A 196 47.66 33.54 38.50
N MET A 197 48.15 34.77 38.62
CA MET A 197 48.02 35.57 39.85
C MET A 197 46.56 35.90 40.20
N ARG A 198 45.68 35.94 39.20
CA ARG A 198 44.25 36.23 39.38
C ARG A 198 43.37 34.98 39.34
N TYR A 199 43.71 34.01 38.49
CA TYR A 199 42.89 32.82 38.23
C TYR A 199 43.47 31.51 38.79
N GLY A 200 44.65 31.53 39.39
CA GLY A 200 45.31 30.35 39.93
C GLY A 200 46.01 29.48 38.88
N HIS A 201 46.25 28.22 39.21
CA HIS A 201 46.80 27.20 38.33
C HIS A 201 45.85 26.01 38.25
N LEU A 202 45.96 25.20 37.21
CA LEU A 202 45.20 23.96 37.10
C LEU A 202 46.04 22.81 37.63
N ASP A 203 45.61 22.22 38.73
CA ASP A 203 46.18 20.96 39.24
C ASP A 203 45.75 19.80 38.34
N GLY A 204 46.64 18.82 38.15
CA GLY A 204 46.42 17.62 37.36
C GLY A 204 47.43 16.52 37.63
N ILE A 205 47.22 15.37 37.01
CA ILE A 205 48.07 14.20 37.15
C ILE A 205 48.54 13.76 35.76
N VAL A 206 49.80 13.36 35.62
CA VAL A 206 50.31 12.79 34.37
C VAL A 206 49.59 11.45 34.12
N GLU A 207 48.76 11.38 33.09
CA GLU A 207 47.98 10.19 32.76
C GLU A 207 48.75 9.26 31.83
N HIS A 208 49.51 9.84 30.89
CA HIS A 208 50.27 9.08 29.91
C HIS A 208 51.52 9.84 29.49
N VAL A 209 52.63 9.11 29.36
CA VAL A 209 53.88 9.58 28.75
C VAL A 209 54.15 8.67 27.55
N SER A 210 54.17 9.24 26.35
CA SER A 210 54.46 8.46 25.14
C SER A 210 55.87 7.86 25.20
N PRO A 211 56.08 6.60 24.81
CA PRO A 211 57.40 5.97 24.80
C PRO A 211 58.27 6.43 23.62
N ASP A 212 57.66 7.06 22.61
CA ASP A 212 58.32 7.51 21.39
C ASP A 212 58.62 9.01 21.42
N ALA A 213 59.85 9.37 21.04
CA ALA A 213 60.28 10.75 20.91
C ALA A 213 59.96 11.30 19.52
N ILE A 214 59.32 12.47 19.46
CA ILE A 214 58.99 13.18 18.22
C ILE A 214 60.06 14.24 17.97
N VAL A 215 60.53 14.38 16.73
CA VAL A 215 61.52 15.40 16.36
C VAL A 215 60.82 16.75 16.14
N ASP A 216 61.01 17.70 17.05
CA ASP A 216 60.59 19.11 16.87
C ASP A 216 61.76 19.93 16.29
N GLN A 217 61.54 20.59 15.15
CA GLN A 217 62.56 21.32 14.39
C GLN A 217 63.17 22.51 15.17
N ASN A 218 62.54 22.99 16.24
CA ASN A 218 63.08 24.06 17.08
C ASN A 218 63.59 23.60 18.46
N ARG A 219 63.23 22.38 18.91
CA ARG A 219 63.46 21.93 20.30
C ARG A 219 64.14 20.56 20.44
N GLY A 220 64.39 19.85 19.34
CA GLY A 220 64.94 18.50 19.35
C GLY A 220 63.90 17.43 19.68
N LEU A 221 64.34 16.28 20.22
CA LEU A 221 63.44 15.17 20.58
C LEU A 221 62.54 15.55 21.78
N VAL A 222 61.22 15.53 21.56
CA VAL A 222 60.18 15.84 22.55
C VAL A 222 59.22 14.68 22.75
N TYR A 223 58.80 14.46 23.99
CA TYR A 223 57.81 13.44 24.38
C TYR A 223 56.47 14.09 24.69
N ALA A 224 55.39 13.56 24.12
CA ALA A 224 54.03 14.01 24.42
C ALA A 224 53.53 13.39 25.74
N ALA A 225 53.13 14.24 26.70
CA ALA A 225 52.46 13.84 27.94
C ALA A 225 51.02 14.35 27.95
N ARG A 226 50.06 13.49 28.30
CA ARG A 226 48.61 13.79 28.35
C ARG A 226 48.11 13.77 29.80
N ARG A 227 47.19 14.69 30.15
CA ARG A 227 46.55 14.77 31.48
C ARG A 227 45.04 14.98 31.37
N SER A 228 44.19 14.21 32.07
CA SER A 228 42.72 14.42 32.21
C SER A 228 42.32 15.28 33.41
N ARG A 229 41.27 16.08 33.27
CA ARG A 229 40.70 16.90 34.34
C ARG A 229 39.62 16.16 35.14
N GLY A 230 39.82 16.03 36.45
CA GLY A 230 38.71 15.87 37.41
C GLY A 230 37.89 17.16 37.48
N ALA A 231 36.61 17.06 37.15
CA ALA A 231 35.70 18.19 36.94
C ALA A 231 35.67 19.21 38.10
N ILE A 232 35.58 20.49 37.72
CA ILE A 232 34.77 21.58 38.29
C ILE A 232 35.42 22.89 37.82
N LEU A 233 34.75 23.60 36.91
CA LEU A 233 34.69 25.05 36.92
C LEU A 233 33.27 25.40 36.47
N ARG A 234 32.42 25.69 37.45
CA ARG A 234 31.26 26.54 37.24
C ARG A 234 31.79 27.95 36.97
N GLN A 235 31.31 28.59 35.91
CA GLN A 235 31.27 30.05 35.85
C GLN A 235 29.93 30.47 35.28
N THR A 236 29.21 31.25 36.10
CA THR A 236 28.26 32.29 35.70
C THR A 236 28.92 33.32 34.80
#